data_AF-A0A967T5C6-F1
#
_entry.id   AF-A0A967T5C6-F1
#
_cell.length_a   1.000
_cell.length_b   1.000
_cell.length_c   1.000
_cell.angle_alpha   90.00
_cell.angle_beta   90.00
_cell.angle_gamma   90.00
#
_symmetry.space_group_name_H-M   'P 1'
#
loop_
_entity.id
_entity.type
_entity.pdbx_description
1 polymer ?
#
loop_
_entity_poly.entity_id
_entity_poly.type
_entity_poly.pdbx_seq_one_letter_code
_entity_poly.pdbx_strand_id
1 'polypeptide(L)'
;MLNDVIEYTGLTFRTSEEVYPQIIDACKKNPDIASYYELGESEEGRPILGIVLGNGLKTVSLIAGAHSDEPVGPETLRTFIIRGLEQKDILADLFKNYRFVIVPHINPDGEARNQAWINKWPDLSAYLQHAFRELPGRDLEFGFPDMRIENRLVSQFLERFSPFSL
;
A
#
# COMPACT_ATOMS: atom_id res chain seq x y z
N MET A 1 13.53 35.90 -3.37
CA MET A 1 13.28 35.28 -2.05
C MET A 1 12.10 34.34 -2.18
N LEU A 2 12.31 33.16 -2.76
CA LEU A 2 11.32 32.08 -2.89
C LEU A 2 12.03 30.72 -2.97
N ASN A 3 13.22 30.61 -2.36
CA ASN A 3 14.08 29.43 -2.48
C ASN A 3 14.27 28.65 -1.17
N ASP A 4 13.64 29.05 -0.06
CA ASP A 4 13.90 28.44 1.26
C ASP A 4 12.64 27.89 1.95
N VAL A 5 11.72 27.31 1.19
CA VAL A 5 10.55 26.64 1.78
C VAL A 5 10.45 25.24 1.19
N ILE A 6 10.76 24.25 2.05
CA ILE A 6 10.80 22.80 1.86
C ILE A 6 12.16 22.28 1.37
N GLU A 7 13.03 21.90 2.32
CA GLU A 7 14.04 20.86 2.08
C GLU A 7 13.29 19.55 1.73
N TYR A 8 13.16 19.25 0.44
CA TYR A 8 12.66 17.96 -0.06
C TYR A 8 13.70 16.84 0.03
N THR A 9 14.81 17.07 0.73
CA THR A 9 15.97 16.18 0.78
C THR A 9 15.67 14.95 1.65
N GLY A 10 15.16 13.90 1.01
CA GLY A 10 15.14 12.54 1.58
C GLY A 10 13.83 11.77 1.43
N LEU A 11 12.75 12.38 0.95
CA LEU A 11 11.50 11.66 0.71
C LEU A 11 11.61 10.92 -0.63
N THR A 12 11.80 9.61 -0.55
CA THR A 12 11.77 8.70 -1.70
C THR A 12 10.52 7.84 -1.59
N PHE A 13 9.86 7.61 -2.72
CA PHE A 13 8.74 6.70 -2.79
C PHE A 13 9.29 5.31 -3.09
N ARG A 14 9.24 4.42 -2.11
CA ARG A 14 9.76 3.06 -2.26
C ARG A 14 8.77 2.25 -3.08
N THR A 15 9.24 1.31 -3.89
CA THR A 15 8.38 0.42 -4.68
C THR A 15 7.84 -0.76 -3.87
N SER A 16 6.80 -1.43 -4.36
CA SER A 16 6.28 -2.67 -3.78
C SER A 16 7.37 -3.73 -3.66
N GLU A 17 8.22 -3.85 -4.69
CA GLU A 17 9.32 -4.81 -4.73
C GLU A 17 10.37 -4.53 -3.65
N GLU A 18 10.80 -3.28 -3.50
CA GLU A 18 11.81 -2.88 -2.51
C GLU A 18 11.35 -3.08 -1.07
N VAL A 19 10.08 -2.80 -0.77
CA VAL A 19 9.54 -2.91 0.60
C VAL A 19 9.02 -4.30 0.94
N TYR A 20 8.79 -5.16 -0.05
CA TYR A 20 8.26 -6.51 0.14
C TYR A 20 8.98 -7.30 1.25
N PRO A 21 10.32 -7.49 1.19
CA PRO A 21 11.02 -8.22 2.24
C PRO A 21 10.99 -7.49 3.60
N GLN A 22 10.95 -6.16 3.60
CA GLN A 22 10.95 -5.35 4.83
C GLN A 22 9.63 -5.49 5.58
N ILE A 23 8.49 -5.48 4.87
CA ILE A 23 7.17 -5.69 5.47
C ILE A 23 7.07 -7.10 6.06
N ILE A 24 7.52 -8.12 5.33
CA ILE A 24 7.50 -9.51 5.80
C ILE A 24 8.35 -9.66 7.06
N ASP A 25 9.57 -9.12 7.06
CA ASP A 25 10.47 -9.16 8.20
C ASP A 25 9.89 -8.42 9.43
N ALA A 26 9.30 -7.24 9.22
CA ALA A 26 8.64 -6.48 10.28
C ALA A 26 7.49 -7.26 10.92
N CYS A 27 6.67 -7.94 10.11
CA CYS A 27 5.59 -8.80 10.60
C CYS A 27 6.14 -10.02 11.36
N LYS A 28 7.17 -10.69 10.83
CA LYS A 28 7.80 -11.85 11.48
C LYS A 28 8.44 -11.52 12.83
N LYS A 29 8.94 -10.29 13.01
CA LYS A 29 9.46 -9.80 14.30
C LYS A 29 8.39 -9.45 15.32
N ASN A 30 7.13 -9.29 14.89
CA ASN A 30 6.00 -8.89 15.73
C ASN A 30 4.78 -9.83 15.56
N PRO A 31 4.96 -11.16 15.72
CA PRO A 31 3.91 -12.14 15.44
C PRO A 31 2.71 -12.05 16.40
N ASP A 32 2.87 -11.34 17.53
CA ASP A 32 1.83 -11.08 18.52
C ASP A 32 0.75 -10.10 18.05
N ILE A 33 1.10 -9.21 17.11
CA ILE A 33 0.22 -8.13 16.63
C ILE A 33 0.18 -7.99 15.11
N ALA A 34 0.99 -8.73 14.35
CA ALA A 34 1.11 -8.60 12.91
C ALA A 34 1.07 -9.95 12.20
N SER A 35 0.36 -9.99 11.07
CA SER A 35 0.42 -11.10 10.11
C SER A 35 0.43 -10.54 8.68
N TYR A 36 1.07 -11.27 7.76
CA TYR A 36 1.10 -10.95 6.34
C TYR A 36 0.52 -12.11 5.53
N TYR A 37 -0.03 -11.78 4.36
CA TYR A 37 -0.67 -12.69 3.43
C TYR A 37 -0.19 -12.35 2.02
N GLU A 38 0.41 -13.33 1.34
CA GLU A 38 0.66 -13.24 -0.10
C GLU A 38 -0.67 -13.51 -0.80
N LEU A 39 -1.29 -12.47 -1.36
CA LEU A 39 -2.63 -12.58 -1.92
C LEU A 39 -2.61 -13.26 -3.29
N GLY A 40 -1.47 -13.20 -3.97
CA GLY A 40 -1.26 -13.67 -5.34
C GLY A 40 -0.43 -12.64 -6.10
N GLU A 41 -0.56 -12.67 -7.42
CA GLU A 41 0.18 -11.79 -8.33
C GLU A 41 -0.79 -10.89 -9.13
N SER A 42 -0.30 -9.71 -9.51
CA SER A 42 -0.93 -8.84 -10.50
C SER A 42 -0.96 -9.48 -11.89
N GLU A 43 -1.61 -8.82 -12.85
CA GLU A 43 -1.66 -9.33 -14.23
C GLU A 43 -0.28 -9.53 -14.88
N GLU A 44 0.75 -8.79 -14.44
CA GLU A 44 2.14 -8.96 -14.90
C GLU A 44 3.05 -9.71 -13.93
N GLY A 45 2.47 -10.44 -12.97
CA GLY A 45 3.26 -11.35 -12.12
C GLY A 45 3.95 -10.67 -10.93
N ARG A 46 3.53 -9.46 -10.51
CA ARG A 46 4.08 -8.79 -9.32
C ARG A 46 3.28 -9.15 -8.08
N PRO A 47 3.91 -9.50 -6.96
CA PRO A 47 3.19 -9.99 -5.79
C PRO A 47 2.37 -8.87 -5.12
N ILE A 48 1.20 -9.25 -4.60
CA ILE A 48 0.31 -8.37 -3.85
C ILE A 48 0.24 -8.86 -2.39
N LEU A 49 0.52 -7.95 -1.46
CA LEU A 49 0.49 -8.24 -0.02
C LEU A 49 -0.79 -7.73 0.65
N GLY A 50 -1.31 -8.55 1.56
CA GLY A 50 -2.25 -8.15 2.60
C GLY A 50 -1.58 -8.21 3.97
N ILE A 51 -1.83 -7.25 4.83
CA ILE A 51 -1.26 -7.17 6.18
C ILE A 51 -2.41 -6.98 7.17
N VAL A 52 -2.36 -7.71 8.28
CA VAL A 52 -3.26 -7.47 9.42
C VAL A 52 -2.45 -7.01 10.61
N LEU A 53 -2.76 -5.83 11.14
CA LEU A 53 -2.11 -5.24 12.31
C LEU A 53 -3.11 -5.02 13.45
N GLY A 54 -2.69 -5.32 14.67
CA GLY A 54 -3.50 -5.15 15.87
C GLY A 54 -4.55 -6.22 16.08
N ASN A 55 -5.06 -6.27 17.30
CA ASN A 55 -5.94 -7.33 17.80
C ASN A 55 -7.33 -6.81 18.19
N GLY A 56 -7.61 -5.52 17.94
CA GLY A 56 -8.88 -4.91 18.31
C GLY A 56 -10.09 -5.54 17.64
N LEU A 57 -11.26 -5.35 18.26
CA LEU A 57 -12.54 -5.87 17.76
C LEU A 57 -13.12 -5.01 16.63
N LYS A 58 -12.65 -3.76 16.49
CA LYS A 58 -13.07 -2.86 15.41
C LYS A 58 -12.12 -3.01 14.22
N THR A 59 -12.63 -3.53 13.12
CA THR A 59 -11.86 -3.66 11.88
C THR A 59 -11.85 -2.35 11.09
N VAL A 60 -10.67 -1.95 10.61
CA VAL A 60 -10.45 -0.82 9.70
C VAL A 60 -9.76 -1.34 8.44
N SER A 61 -10.36 -1.14 7.26
CA SER A 61 -9.73 -1.48 5.98
C SER A 61 -8.96 -0.29 5.43
N LEU A 62 -7.72 -0.51 5.00
CA LEU A 62 -6.86 0.50 4.38
C LEU A 62 -6.29 -0.06 3.08
N ILE A 63 -6.57 0.58 1.95
CA ILE A 63 -6.10 0.17 0.62
C ILE A 63 -5.49 1.40 -0.04
N ALA A 64 -4.34 1.25 -0.68
CA ALA A 64 -3.73 2.33 -1.46
C ALA A 64 -3.26 1.86 -2.84
N GLY A 65 -2.96 2.83 -3.71
CA GLY A 65 -2.39 2.59 -5.03
C GLY A 65 -3.38 2.02 -6.04
N ALA A 66 -4.68 2.31 -5.91
CA ALA A 66 -5.66 2.00 -6.95
C ALA A 66 -5.30 2.75 -8.23
N HIS A 67 -5.04 4.06 -8.08
CA HIS A 67 -4.30 4.86 -9.05
C HIS A 67 -2.81 4.75 -8.75
N SER A 68 -2.06 4.21 -9.71
CA SER A 68 -0.63 3.93 -9.53
C SER A 68 0.28 5.16 -9.66
N ASP A 69 -0.28 6.29 -10.12
CA ASP A 69 0.37 7.59 -10.20
C ASP A 69 0.27 8.41 -8.90
N GLU A 70 -0.30 7.84 -7.83
CA GLU A 70 -0.49 8.48 -6.53
C GLU A 70 0.40 7.85 -5.44
N PRO A 71 1.75 8.00 -5.49
CA PRO A 71 2.69 7.22 -4.67
C PRO A 71 2.66 7.53 -3.16
N VAL A 72 2.06 8.65 -2.75
CA VAL A 72 1.95 9.05 -1.34
C VAL A 72 1.09 8.07 -0.53
N GLY A 73 -0.01 7.59 -1.10
CA GLY A 73 -0.89 6.62 -0.42
C GLY A 73 -0.16 5.33 -0.07
N PRO A 74 0.46 4.64 -1.05
CA PRO A 74 1.26 3.45 -0.80
C PRO A 74 2.41 3.67 0.18
N GLU A 75 3.18 4.75 0.02
CA GLU A 75 4.29 5.06 0.91
C GLU A 75 3.82 5.32 2.36
N THR A 76 2.64 5.93 2.53
CA THR A 76 2.00 6.11 3.85
C THR A 76 1.68 4.77 4.50
N LEU A 77 1.05 3.84 3.77
CA LEU A 77 0.70 2.53 4.33
C LEU A 77 1.95 1.66 4.58
N ARG A 78 2.94 1.69 3.69
CA ARG A 78 4.24 1.02 3.88
C ARG A 78 4.94 1.53 5.13
N THR A 79 4.95 2.84 5.33
CA THR A 79 5.52 3.49 6.52
C THR A 79 4.74 3.14 7.77
N PHE A 80 3.41 3.19 7.73
CA PHE A 80 2.55 2.81 8.86
C PHE A 80 2.81 1.36 9.30
N ILE A 81 2.97 0.43 8.36
CA ILE A 81 3.30 -0.97 8.68
C ILE A 81 4.70 -1.07 9.31
N ILE A 82 5.74 -0.61 8.61
CA ILE A 82 7.13 -0.83 9.04
C ILE A 82 7.44 -0.03 10.31
N ARG A 83 7.22 1.29 10.28
CA ARG A 83 7.52 2.17 11.42
C ARG A 83 6.54 1.96 12.57
N GLY A 84 5.27 1.67 12.27
CA GLY A 84 4.29 1.40 13.32
C GLY A 84 4.62 0.14 14.11
N LEU A 85 5.20 -0.89 13.47
CA LEU A 85 5.68 -2.08 14.16
C LEU A 85 7.01 -1.85 14.90
N GLU A 86 7.93 -1.06 14.35
CA GLU A 86 9.14 -0.63 15.07
C GLU A 86 8.82 0.19 16.33
N GLN A 87 7.74 0.97 16.29
CA GLN A 87 7.29 1.85 17.38
C GLN A 87 5.99 1.34 18.05
N LYS A 88 5.81 0.01 18.11
CA LYS A 88 4.55 -0.60 18.56
C LYS A 88 4.09 -0.16 19.94
N ASP A 89 5.01 0.18 20.84
CA ASP A 89 4.68 0.64 22.19
C ASP A 89 3.97 2.00 22.17
N ILE A 90 4.33 2.89 21.23
CA ILE A 90 3.67 4.20 21.04
C ILE A 90 2.26 4.00 20.48
N LEU A 91 2.08 3.00 19.61
CA LEU A 91 0.81 2.67 18.98
C LEU A 91 0.02 1.58 19.71
N ALA A 92 0.42 1.20 20.93
CA ALA A 92 -0.14 0.04 21.63
C ALA A 92 -1.65 0.17 21.84
N ASP A 93 -2.13 1.34 22.27
CA ASP A 93 -3.56 1.59 22.43
C ASP A 93 -4.32 1.54 21.09
N LEU A 94 -3.69 1.98 20.00
CA LEU A 94 -4.29 1.92 18.67
C LEU A 94 -4.45 0.46 18.23
N PHE A 95 -3.40 -0.35 18.34
CA PHE A 95 -3.41 -1.78 17.98
C PHE A 95 -4.24 -2.65 18.93
N LYS A 96 -4.48 -2.21 20.16
CA LYS A 96 -5.40 -2.86 21.09
C LYS A 96 -6.86 -2.57 20.75
N ASN A 97 -7.18 -1.36 20.30
CA ASN A 97 -8.55 -0.94 20.05
C ASN A 97 -9.04 -1.27 18.63
N TYR A 98 -8.12 -1.34 17.66
CA TYR A 98 -8.43 -1.59 16.25
C TYR A 98 -7.63 -2.75 15.68
N ARG A 99 -8.21 -3.39 14.67
CA ARG A 99 -7.54 -4.30 13.75
C ARG A 99 -7.51 -3.65 12.38
N PHE A 100 -6.33 -3.37 11.86
CA PHE A 100 -6.15 -2.81 10.53
C PHE A 100 -5.92 -3.93 9.53
N VAL A 101 -6.71 -3.96 8.47
CA VAL A 101 -6.58 -4.88 7.34
C VAL A 101 -6.11 -4.04 6.16
N ILE A 102 -4.86 -4.24 5.76
CA ILE A 102 -4.10 -3.28 4.95
C ILE A 102 -3.66 -3.96 3.65
N VAL A 103 -3.91 -3.31 2.53
CA VAL A 103 -3.27 -3.61 1.23
C VAL A 103 -2.44 -2.37 0.84
N PRO A 104 -1.10 -2.42 1.01
CA PRO A 104 -0.26 -1.23 0.88
C PRO A 104 -0.18 -0.72 -0.55
N HIS A 105 -0.32 -1.60 -1.55
CA HIS A 105 -0.40 -1.19 -2.95
C HIS A 105 -1.18 -2.26 -3.74
N ILE A 106 -2.31 -1.91 -4.34
CA ILE A 106 -3.10 -2.84 -5.17
C ILE A 106 -2.59 -2.96 -6.61
N ASN A 107 -1.94 -1.93 -7.15
CA ASN A 107 -1.51 -1.86 -8.55
C ASN A 107 0.03 -1.81 -8.77
N PRO A 108 0.78 -2.86 -8.42
CA PRO A 108 2.24 -2.85 -8.57
C PRO A 108 2.70 -2.73 -10.05
N ASP A 109 1.85 -3.09 -11.01
CA ASP A 109 2.15 -3.01 -12.45
C ASP A 109 2.13 -1.58 -12.97
N GLY A 110 1.13 -0.80 -12.54
CA GLY A 110 1.09 0.63 -12.80
C GLY A 110 2.20 1.37 -12.05
N GLU A 111 2.54 0.94 -10.83
CA GLU A 111 3.65 1.52 -10.05
C GLU A 111 4.97 1.39 -10.81
N ALA A 112 5.24 0.21 -11.39
CA ALA A 112 6.43 -0.04 -12.20
C ALA A 112 6.52 0.90 -13.41
N ARG A 113 5.40 1.19 -14.08
CA ARG A 113 5.34 2.14 -15.20
C ARG A 113 5.62 3.58 -14.77
N ASN A 114 5.10 3.96 -13.62
CA ASN A 114 5.24 5.32 -13.09
C ASN A 114 6.63 5.62 -12.50
N GLN A 115 7.49 4.60 -12.31
CA GLN A 115 8.84 4.78 -11.75
C GLN A 115 9.71 5.78 -12.51
N ALA A 116 9.51 5.93 -13.83
CA ALA A 116 10.30 6.84 -14.65
C ALA A 116 10.14 8.33 -14.25
N TRP A 117 8.96 8.73 -13.73
CA TRP A 117 8.77 10.08 -13.18
C TRP A 117 8.86 10.13 -11.66
N ILE A 118 8.41 9.08 -10.96
CA ILE A 118 8.45 9.03 -9.48
C ILE A 118 9.88 9.21 -8.97
N ASN A 119 10.86 8.51 -9.57
CA ASN A 119 12.26 8.58 -9.18
C ASN A 119 12.93 9.95 -9.44
N LYS A 120 12.26 10.82 -10.21
CA LYS A 120 12.73 12.18 -10.52
C LYS A 120 11.88 13.26 -9.86
N TRP A 121 10.88 12.89 -9.06
CA TRP A 121 10.02 13.84 -8.38
C TRP A 121 10.84 14.87 -7.58
N PRO A 122 10.54 16.18 -7.65
CA PRO A 122 9.38 16.82 -8.28
C PRO A 122 9.60 17.36 -9.71
N ASP A 123 10.39 16.69 -10.55
CA ASP A 123 10.59 17.11 -11.95
C ASP A 123 9.30 17.03 -12.78
N LEU A 124 8.75 18.20 -13.13
CA LEU A 124 7.55 18.36 -13.95
C LEU A 124 7.71 17.79 -15.36
N SER A 125 8.89 17.90 -15.97
CA SER A 125 9.13 17.38 -17.33
C SER A 125 9.07 15.86 -17.33
N ALA A 126 9.64 15.21 -16.32
CA ALA A 126 9.55 13.76 -16.16
C ALA A 126 8.10 13.31 -15.96
N TYR A 127 7.33 14.02 -15.12
CA TYR A 127 5.91 13.74 -14.91
C TYR A 127 5.11 13.82 -16.23
N LEU A 128 5.21 14.93 -16.96
CA LEU A 128 4.46 15.12 -18.20
C LEU A 128 4.83 14.11 -19.31
N GLN A 129 6.05 13.57 -19.29
CA GLN A 129 6.51 12.60 -20.30
C GLN A 129 6.18 11.14 -19.95
N HIS A 130 6.08 10.82 -18.66
CA HIS A 130 6.08 9.42 -18.21
C HIS A 130 4.92 9.06 -17.28
N ALA A 131 4.07 10.00 -16.87
CA ALA A 131 2.89 9.68 -16.09
C ALA A 131 2.01 8.66 -16.82
N PHE A 132 1.67 7.59 -16.11
CA PHE A 132 0.85 6.51 -16.59
C PHE A 132 -0.40 6.41 -15.70
N ARG A 133 -1.56 6.31 -16.36
CA ARG A 133 -2.84 6.03 -15.72
C ARG A 133 -3.60 5.02 -16.55
N GLU A 134 -4.28 4.10 -15.86
CA GLU A 134 -5.16 3.13 -16.49
C GLU A 134 -6.24 3.82 -17.33
N LEU A 135 -6.57 3.21 -18.46
CA LEU A 135 -7.70 3.67 -19.28
C LEU A 135 -9.04 3.36 -18.57
N PRO A 136 -10.12 4.09 -18.92
CA PRO A 136 -11.46 3.75 -18.46
C PRO A 136 -11.79 2.27 -18.72
N GLY A 137 -12.43 1.61 -17.75
CA GLY A 137 -12.72 0.17 -17.78
C GLY A 137 -11.55 -0.74 -17.37
N ARG A 138 -10.39 -0.16 -17.03
CA ARG A 138 -9.23 -0.85 -16.44
C ARG A 138 -8.80 -0.27 -15.10
N ASP A 139 -9.46 0.80 -14.69
CA ASP A 139 -9.27 1.51 -13.43
C ASP A 139 -9.68 0.61 -12.25
N LEU A 140 -8.72 0.37 -11.34
CA LEU A 140 -8.91 -0.51 -10.19
C LEU A 140 -9.87 0.08 -9.15
N GLU A 141 -10.03 1.41 -9.07
CA GLU A 141 -10.97 2.06 -8.14
C GLU A 141 -12.41 1.57 -8.40
N PHE A 142 -12.78 1.47 -9.68
CA PHE A 142 -14.11 1.03 -10.11
C PHE A 142 -14.19 -0.47 -10.41
N GLY A 143 -13.12 -1.22 -10.14
CA GLY A 143 -12.97 -2.62 -10.52
C GLY A 143 -13.46 -3.63 -9.48
N PHE A 144 -13.84 -3.18 -8.28
CA PHE A 144 -14.32 -4.09 -7.23
C PHE A 144 -15.70 -4.69 -7.57
N PRO A 145 -15.94 -5.99 -7.27
CA PRO A 145 -15.04 -6.87 -6.54
C PRO A 145 -14.02 -7.62 -7.41
N ASP A 146 -14.21 -7.76 -8.73
CA ASP A 146 -13.50 -8.79 -9.50
C ASP A 146 -13.21 -8.47 -10.97
N MET A 147 -13.24 -7.20 -11.38
CA MET A 147 -12.95 -6.75 -12.74
C MET A 147 -11.55 -7.21 -13.20
N ARG A 148 -10.54 -6.99 -12.36
CA ARG A 148 -9.16 -7.44 -12.57
C ARG A 148 -8.75 -8.43 -11.50
N ILE A 149 -7.68 -9.19 -11.75
CA ILE A 149 -7.17 -10.15 -10.76
C ILE A 149 -6.83 -9.46 -9.44
N GLU A 150 -6.26 -8.25 -9.48
CA GLU A 150 -5.90 -7.48 -8.29
C GLU A 150 -7.14 -7.12 -7.46
N ASN A 151 -8.24 -6.68 -8.10
CA ASN A 151 -9.50 -6.44 -7.39
C ASN A 151 -10.01 -7.72 -6.72
N ARG A 152 -10.00 -8.85 -7.43
CA ARG A 152 -10.48 -10.14 -6.91
C ARG A 152 -9.67 -10.58 -5.71
N LEU A 153 -8.35 -10.53 -5.80
CA LEU A 153 -7.43 -10.91 -4.71
C LEU A 153 -7.67 -10.06 -3.47
N VAL A 154 -7.80 -8.74 -3.64
CA VAL A 154 -8.06 -7.81 -2.54
C VAL A 154 -9.46 -8.03 -1.96
N SER A 155 -10.50 -8.19 -2.77
CA SER A 155 -11.86 -8.47 -2.29
C SER A 155 -11.92 -9.74 -1.45
N GLN A 156 -11.34 -10.83 -1.95
CA GLN A 156 -11.28 -12.11 -1.21
C GLN A 156 -10.50 -12.00 0.09
N PHE A 157 -9.45 -11.16 0.14
CA PHE A 157 -8.73 -10.88 1.37
C PHE A 157 -9.60 -10.12 2.36
N LEU A 158 -10.23 -9.02 1.94
CA LEU A 158 -11.09 -8.19 2.79
C LEU A 158 -12.33 -8.94 3.30
N GLU A 159 -12.90 -9.83 2.49
CA GLU A 159 -14.02 -10.70 2.86
C GLU A 159 -13.73 -11.52 4.13
N ARG A 160 -12.50 -12.05 4.25
CA ARG A 160 -12.06 -12.84 5.43
C ARG A 160 -12.10 -12.05 6.74
N PHE A 161 -12.09 -10.72 6.66
CA PHE A 161 -12.06 -9.81 7.80
C PHE A 161 -13.26 -8.86 7.82
N SER A 162 -14.29 -9.12 7.01
CA SER A 162 -15.44 -8.23 6.85
C SER A 162 -16.08 -7.93 8.20
N PRO A 163 -16.44 -6.65 8.47
CA PRO A 163 -16.97 -6.22 9.76
C PRO A 163 -18.41 -6.70 10.02
N PHE A 164 -18.96 -7.56 9.16
CA PHE A 164 -20.33 -8.03 9.26
C PHE A 164 -20.38 -9.54 9.47
N SER A 165 -20.70 -9.95 10.70
CA SER A 165 -21.63 -11.05 10.86
C SER A 165 -22.97 -10.59 10.29
N LEU A 166 -23.21 -10.82 9.00
CA LEU A 166 -24.56 -10.81 8.44
C LEU A 166 -25.27 -12.11 8.84
#